data_AF-A0A7V5E321-F1
#
_entry.id   AF-A0A7V5E321-F1
#
_cell.length_a   1.000
_cell.length_b   1.000
_cell.length_c   1.000
_cell.angle_alpha   90.00
_cell.angle_beta   90.00
_cell.angle_gamma   90.00
#
_symmetry.space_group_name_H-M   'P 1'
#
loop_
_entity.id
_entity.type
_entity.pdbx_description
1 polymer ?
#
loop_
_entity_poly.entity_id
_entity_poly.type
_entity_poly.pdbx_seq_one_letter_code
_entity_poly.pdbx_strand_id
1 'polypeptide(L)' 'MRVLVVDDHPVVREGLCALLARGGFSVVGTASEALS' A
#
# COMPACT_ATOMS: atom_id res chain seq x y z
N MET A 1 -3.87 8.98 -9.17
CA MET A 1 -2.70 9.25 -8.30
C MET A 1 -1.97 7.94 -8.03
N ARG A 2 -0.64 7.93 -8.08
CA ARG A 2 0.19 6.73 -7.84
C ARG A 2 0.67 6.73 -6.40
N VAL A 3 0.59 5.58 -5.74
CA VAL A 3 0.91 5.45 -4.30
C VAL A 3 1.76 4.21 -4.04
N LEU A 4 2.73 4.36 -3.13
CA LEU A 4 3.49 3.25 -2.52
C LEU A 4 2.89 3.00 -1.14
N VAL A 5 2.59 1.74 -0.81
CA VAL A 5 2.10 1.38 0.52
C VAL A 5 3.24 0.82 1.35
N VAL A 6 3.55 1.46 2.48
CA VAL A 6 4.56 0.99 3.44
C VAL A 6 3.86 0.64 4.74
N ASP A 7 3.93 -0.64 5.13
CA ASP A 7 3.31 -1.17 6.34
C ASP A 7 4.02 -2.47 6.72
N ASP A 8 4.40 -2.63 7.98
CA ASP A 8 5.13 -3.79 8.50
C ASP A 8 4.23 -5.03 8.72
N HIS A 9 2.91 -4.87 8.69
CA HIS A 9 1.92 -5.94 8.88
C HIS A 9 1.32 -6.39 7.53
N PRO A 10 1.57 -7.64 7.09
CA PRO A 10 1.08 -8.14 5.79
C PRO A 10 -0.43 -7.99 5.59
N VAL A 11 -1.22 -8.31 6.61
CA VAL A 11 -2.70 -8.26 6.55
C VAL A 11 -3.21 -6.83 6.36
N VAL A 12 -2.60 -5.86 7.06
CA VAL A 12 -2.98 -4.44 6.95
C VAL A 12 -2.61 -3.90 5.57
N ARG A 13 -1.40 -4.23 5.09
CA ARG A 13 -0.91 -3.86 3.77
C ARG A 13 -1.81 -4.33 2.63
N GLU A 14 -2.25 -5.59 2.68
CA GLU A 14 -3.18 -6.16 1.70
C GLU A 14 -4.54 -5.46 1.74
N GLY A 15 -5.10 -5.26 2.93
CA GLY A 15 -6.37 -4.54 3.11
C GLY A 15 -6.31 -3.10 2.58
N LEU A 16 -5.22 -2.39 2.87
CA LEU A 16 -5.00 -1.03 2.42
C LEU A 16 -4.86 -0.95 0.90
N CYS A 17 -4.15 -1.90 0.27
CA CYS A 17 -4.07 -1.99 -1.19
C CYS A 17 -5.45 -2.16 -1.83
N ALA A 18 -6.30 -3.03 -1.27
CA ALA A 18 -7.64 -3.27 -1.77
C ALA A 18 -8.53 -2.02 -1.64
N LEU A 19 -8.46 -1.31 -0.50
CA LEU A 19 -9.22 -0.08 -0.28
C LEU A 19 -8.76 1.06 -1.21
N LEU A 20 -7.45 1.23 -1.39
CA LEU A 20 -6.89 2.25 -2.27
C LEU A 20 -7.25 1.98 -3.74
N ALA A 21 -7.18 0.74 -4.20
CA ALA A 21 -7.61 0.36 -5.54
C ALA A 21 -9.11 0.65 -5.77
N ARG A 22 -9.97 0.30 -4.80
CA ARG A 22 -11.40 0.65 -4.83
C ARG A 22 -11.65 2.16 -4.85
N GLY A 23 -10.76 2.94 -4.24
CA GLY A 23 -10.78 4.41 -4.24
C GLY A 23 -10.22 5.06 -5.52
N GLY A 24 -9.80 4.29 -6.53
CA GLY A 24 -9.26 4.82 -7.78
C GLY A 24 -7.77 5.20 -7.73
N PHE A 25 -7.04 4.77 -6.69
CA PHE A 25 -5.59 4.91 -6.64
C PHE A 25 -4.90 3.75 -7.35
N SER A 26 -3.75 4.04 -7.96
CA SER A 26 -2.88 3.02 -8.52
C SER A 26 -1.77 2.72 -7.52
N VAL A 27 -1.85 1.57 -6.84
CA VAL A 27 -0.79 1.07 -5.97
C VAL A 27 0.34 0.55 -6.86
N VAL A 28 1.49 1.22 -6.84
CA VAL A 28 2.63 0.89 -7.71
C VAL A 28 3.64 -0.04 -7.07
N GLY A 29 3.46 -0.36 -5.79
CA GLY A 29 4.30 -1.27 -5.04
C GLY A 29 3.93 -1.29 -3.57
N THR A 30 4.58 -2.19 -2.84
CA THR A 30 4.48 -2.30 -1.39
C THR A 30 5.86 -2.46 -0.77
N ALA A 31 6.03 -2.02 0.47
CA ALA A 31 7.23 -2.24 1.27
C ALA A 31 6.86 -2.54 2.72
N SER A 32 7.73 -3.24 3.44
CA SER A 32 7.60 -3.46 4.88
C SER A 32 8.23 -2.34 5.71
N GLU A 33 9.16 -1.57 5.13
CA GLU A 33 9.92 -0.53 5.82
C GLU A 33 10.19 0.66 4.89
N ALA A 34 10.36 1.84 5.49
CA ALA A 34 10.80 3.05 4.80
C ALA A 34 12.33 3.22 4.95
N LEU A 35 12.96 3.89 3.98
CA LEU A 35 14.38 4.25 4.10
C LEU A 35 14.56 5.23 5.27
N SER A 36 15.51 4.91 6.15
CA SER A 36 15.93 5.73 7.31
C SER A 36 16.94 6.80 6.90
#